data_AF-A0AA38LLK2-F1
#
_entry.id   AF-A0AA38LLK2-F1
#
_cell.length_a   1.000
_cell.length_b   1.000
_cell.length_c   1.000
_cell.angle_alpha   90.00
_cell.angle_beta   90.00
_cell.angle_gamma   90.00
#
_symmetry.space_group_name_H-M   'P 1'
#
loop_
_entity.id
_entity.type
_entity.pdbx_description
1 polymer ?
#
loop_
_entity_poly.entity_id
_entity_poly.type
_entity_poly.pdbx_seq_one_letter_code
_entity_poly.pdbx_strand_id
1 'polypeptide(L)' 'LDFVNIMLCKFAKEMWDKLKCLYKGDSKVNMTKLQTHRRKFESLKINGEENIVAYILCVDETVNMIGGLGEEMEDP' A
#
# COMPACT_ATOMS: atom_id res chain seq x y z
N LEU A 1 -23.34 -4.10 -9.54
CA LEU A 1 -23.60 -5.53 -9.84
C LEU A 1 -22.87 -6.48 -8.88
N ASP A 2 -21.83 -6.02 -8.17
CA ASP A 2 -20.91 -6.90 -7.44
C ASP A 2 -21.51 -7.57 -6.20
N PHE A 3 -22.41 -6.90 -5.49
CA PHE A 3 -23.08 -7.49 -4.31
C PHE A 3 -23.97 -8.69 -4.65
N VAL A 4 -24.59 -8.72 -5.84
CA VAL A 4 -25.39 -9.88 -6.29
C VAL A 4 -24.47 -11.09 -6.54
N ASN A 5 -23.28 -10.86 -7.10
CA ASN A 5 -22.28 -11.91 -7.33
C ASN A 5 -21.63 -12.45 -6.03
N ILE A 6 -21.75 -11.72 -4.93
CA ILE A 6 -21.37 -12.16 -3.57
C ILE A 6 -22.48 -13.04 -2.99
N MET A 7 -23.75 -12.63 -3.12
CA MET A 7 -24.89 -13.42 -2.62
C MET A 7 -25.07 -14.76 -3.35
N LEU A 8 -24.52 -14.90 -4.56
CA LEU A 8 -24.52 -16.16 -5.32
C LEU A 8 -23.34 -17.08 -4.98
N CYS A 9 -22.45 -16.71 -4.06
CA CYS A 9 -21.35 -17.57 -3.62
C CYS A 9 -21.90 -18.78 -2.84
N LYS A 10 -21.40 -19.98 -3.18
CA LYS A 10 -21.83 -21.22 -2.52
C LYS A 10 -21.19 -21.42 -1.15
N PHE A 11 -19.98 -20.90 -0.97
CA PHE A 11 -19.25 -21.03 0.30
C PHE A 11 -18.99 -19.67 0.94
N ALA A 12 -19.12 -19.62 2.27
CA ALA A 12 -18.85 -18.43 3.07
C ALA A 12 -17.42 -17.88 2.83
N LYS A 13 -16.46 -18.77 2.56
CA LYS A 13 -15.08 -18.41 2.25
C LYS A 13 -14.95 -17.61 0.96
N GLU A 14 -15.63 -18.04 -0.11
CA GLU A 14 -15.65 -17.34 -1.39
C GLU A 14 -16.32 -15.96 -1.26
N MET A 15 -17.42 -15.91 -0.51
CA MET A 15 -18.14 -14.67 -0.22
C MET A 15 -17.25 -13.67 0.52
N TRP A 16 -16.55 -14.13 1.55
CA TRP A 16 -15.60 -13.34 2.35
C TRP A 16 -14.41 -12.85 1.52
N ASP A 17 -13.85 -13.69 0.65
CA ASP A 17 -12.72 -13.31 -0.20
C ASP A 17 -13.13 -12.28 -1.27
N LYS A 18 -14.33 -12.37 -1.84
CA LYS A 18 -14.89 -11.33 -2.73
C LYS A 18 -15.18 -10.02 -2.00
N LEU A 19 -15.74 -10.08 -0.80
CA LEU A 19 -15.98 -8.88 0.03
C LEU A 19 -14.68 -8.14 0.33
N LYS A 20 -13.61 -8.87 0.69
CA LYS A 20 -12.28 -8.29 0.90
C LYS A 20 -11.73 -7.66 -0.38
N CYS A 21 -11.90 -8.30 -1.54
CA CYS A 21 -11.46 -7.76 -2.82
C CYS A 21 -12.21 -6.45 -3.17
N LEU A 22 -13.51 -6.40 -2.93
CA LEU A 22 -14.33 -5.20 -3.20
C LEU A 22 -14.01 -4.04 -2.25
N TYR A 23 -13.74 -4.31 -0.98
CA TYR A 23 -13.43 -3.28 0.01
C TYR A 23 -11.97 -2.82 -0.01
N LYS A 24 -11.01 -3.73 -0.21
CA LYS A 24 -9.57 -3.39 -0.24
C LYS A 24 -9.06 -3.06 -1.65
N GLY A 25 -9.87 -3.27 -2.70
CA GLY A 25 -9.41 -3.27 -4.09
C GLY A 25 -8.70 -4.59 -4.46
N ASP A 26 -8.67 -4.89 -5.76
CA ASP A 26 -7.99 -6.06 -6.30
C ASP A 26 -6.53 -6.08 -5.82
N SER A 27 -6.09 -7.20 -5.24
CA SER A 27 -4.74 -7.39 -4.70
C SER A 27 -3.64 -6.94 -5.69
N LYS A 28 -3.88 -7.10 -7.00
CA LYS A 28 -2.98 -6.66 -8.07
C LYS A 28 -2.86 -5.14 -8.18
N VAL A 29 -3.94 -4.41 -7.93
CA VAL A 29 -3.94 -2.94 -7.91
C VAL A 29 -3.15 -2.43 -6.71
N ASN A 30 -3.32 -3.05 -5.54
CA ASN A 30 -2.56 -2.71 -4.35
C ASN A 30 -1.07 -3.04 -4.51
N MET A 31 -0.75 -4.20 -5.08
CA MET A 31 0.62 -4.58 -5.43
C MET A 31 1.25 -3.60 -6.42
N THR A 32 0.49 -3.14 -7.42
CA THR A 32 0.96 -2.15 -8.40
C THR A 32 1.24 -0.80 -7.74
N LYS A 33 0.36 -0.33 -6.86
CA LYS A 33 0.57 0.89 -6.06
C LYS A 33 1.82 0.77 -5.20
N LEU A 34 1.99 -0.35 -4.49
CA LEU A 34 3.16 -0.61 -3.66
C LEU A 34 4.46 -0.57 -4.47
N GLN A 35 4.48 -1.22 -5.64
CA GLN A 35 5.63 -1.20 -6.56
C GLN A 35 5.91 0.22 -7.10
N THR A 36 4.88 1.03 -7.35
CA THR A 36 5.05 2.44 -7.71
C THR A 36 5.70 3.24 -6.60
N HIS A 37 5.26 3.07 -5.34
CA HIS A 37 5.86 3.74 -4.19
C HIS A 37 7.30 3.30 -3.94
N ARG A 38 7.58 2.00 -4.05
CA ARG A 38 8.94 1.45 -3.92
C ARG A 38 9.90 2.02 -4.96
N ARG A 39 9.48 2.10 -6.23
CA ARG A 39 10.31 2.73 -7.27
C ARG A 39 10.58 4.21 -7.01
N LYS A 40 9.60 4.95 -6.49
CA LYS A 40 9.80 6.35 -6.09
C LYS A 40 10.85 6.45 -4.99
N PHE A 41 10.77 5.59 -3.98
CA PHE A 41 11.76 5.52 -2.90
C PHE A 41 13.16 5.16 -3.40
N GLU A 42 13.30 4.13 -4.23
CA GLU A 42 14.58 3.74 -4.84
C GLU A 42 15.16 4.85 -5.75
N SER A 43 14.29 5.70 -6.31
CA SER A 43 14.67 6.86 -7.11
C SER A 43 14.96 8.13 -6.30
N LEU A 44 14.67 8.16 -4.99
CA LEU A 44 15.03 9.28 -4.13
C LEU A 44 16.56 9.32 -4.04
N LYS A 45 17.14 10.30 -4.72
CA LYS A 45 18.52 10.73 -4.50
C LYS A 45 18.48 12.13 -3.92
N ILE A 46 19.24 12.34 -2.86
CA ILE A 46 19.54 13.69 -2.38
C ILE A 46 20.18 14.45 -3.53
N ASN A 47 19.55 15.55 -3.94
CA ASN A 47 20.23 16.54 -4.76
C ASN A 47 21.20 17.30 -3.87
N GLY A 48 22.40 17.58 -4.36
CA GLY A 48 23.48 18.22 -3.57
C GLY A 48 23.15 19.62 -3.02
N GLU A 49 21.98 20.17 -3.32
CA GLU A 49 21.44 21.44 -2.84
C GLU A 49 20.38 21.28 -1.72
N GLU A 50 19.93 20.05 -1.42
CA GLU A 50 18.95 19.80 -0.36
C GLU A 50 19.60 19.85 1.03
N ASN A 51 19.03 20.67 1.91
CA ASN A 51 19.38 20.66 3.32
C ASN A 51 19.04 19.29 3.93
N ILE A 52 19.94 18.74 4.74
CA ILE A 52 19.79 17.44 5.40
C ILE A 52 18.45 17.32 6.16
N VAL A 53 17.91 18.43 6.67
CA VAL A 53 16.61 18.51 7.34
C VAL A 53 15.45 18.24 6.38
N ALA A 54 15.50 18.75 5.15
CA ALA A 54 14.48 18.50 4.14
C ALA A 54 14.47 17.03 3.71
N TYR A 55 15.65 16.42 3.61
CA TYR A 55 15.77 15.00 3.31
C TYR A 55 15.20 14.12 4.44
N ILE A 56 15.53 14.44 5.70
CA ILE A 56 14.99 13.73 6.87
C ILE A 56 13.46 13.81 6.89
N LEU A 57 12.87 14.98 6.62
CA LEU A 57 11.41 15.14 6.56
C LEU A 57 10.76 14.28 5.45
N CYS A 58 11.36 14.22 4.27
CA CYS A 58 10.88 13.35 3.17
C CYS A 58 10.95 11.86 3.55
N VAL A 59 12.01 11.44 4.26
CA VAL A 59 12.14 10.06 4.74
C VAL A 59 11.08 9.76 5.79
N ASP A 60 10.87 10.66 6.75
CA ASP A 60 9.85 10.52 7.80
C ASP A 60 8.45 10.43 7.21
N GLU A 61 8.13 11.29 6.24
CA GLU A 61 6.83 11.26 5.55
C GLU A 61 6.63 9.93 4.79
N THR A 62 7.69 9.43 4.15
CA THR A 62 7.65 8.18 3.40
C THR A 62 7.49 6.97 4.32
N VAL A 63 8.24 6.91 5.42
CA VAL A 63 8.15 5.84 6.42
C VAL A 63 6.78 5.83 7.10
N ASN A 64 6.25 7.00 7.47
CA ASN A 64 4.92 7.11 8.07
C ASN A 64 3.81 6.67 7.10
N MET A 65 3.93 6.97 5.79
CA MET A 65 3.00 6.45 4.79
C MET A 65 3.09 4.93 4.66
N ILE A 66 4.28 4.34 4.76
CA ILE A 66 4.46 2.87 4.70
C ILE A 66 3.88 2.20 5.95
N GLY A 67 4.19 2.72 7.14
CA GLY A 67 3.67 2.19 8.41
C GLY A 67 2.15 2.34 8.54
N GLY A 68 1.58 3.47 8.07
CA GLY A 68 0.14 3.70 8.05
C GLY A 68 -0.66 2.75 7.14
N LEU A 69 0.02 2.05 6.23
CA LEU A 69 -0.58 1.04 5.34
C LEU A 69 -0.56 -0.38 5.93
N GLY A 70 -0.09 -0.54 7.18
CA GLY A 70 -0.20 -1.79 7.93
C GLY A 70 0.97 -2.75 7.77
N GLU A 71 2.14 -2.29 7.35
CA GLU A 71 3.40 -3.00 7.60
C GLU A 71 3.93 -2.53 8.96
N GLU A 72 3.89 -3.41 9.97
CA GLU A 72 4.73 -3.26 11.15
C GLU A 72 6.17 -3.27 10.67
N MET A 73 6.84 -2.12 10.69
CA MET A 73 8.29 -2.09 10.63
C MET A 73 8.79 -2.63 11.98
N GLU A 74 9.26 -3.88 11.98
CA GLU A 74 10.05 -4.38 13.11
C GLU A 74 11.33 -3.52 13.20
N ASP A 75 11.54 -2.90 14.36
CA ASP A 75 12.78 -2.23 14.69
C ASP A 75 13.94 -3.25 14.74
N PRO A 76 15.16 -2.88 14.30
CA PRO A 76 16.36 -3.74 14.37
C PRO A 76 16.76 -4.17 15.79
#